data_AF-A0A6M1ZFC6-F1
#
_entry.id   AF-A0A6M1ZFC6-F1
#
_cell.length_a   1.000
_cell.length_b   1.000
_cell.length_c   1.000
_cell.angle_alpha   90.00
_cell.angle_beta   90.00
_cell.angle_gamma   90.00
#
_symmetry.space_group_name_H-M   'P 1'
#
loop_
_entity.id
_entity.type
_entity.pdbx_description
1 polymer ?
#
loop_
_entity_poly.entity_id
_entity_poly.type
_entity_poly.pdbx_seq_one_letter_code
_entity_poly.pdbx_strand_id
1 'polypeptide(L)'
;MSSSLFPFIFGREKPLKLFPVDSDDTSSKECDKSSESDITAVDSFEIDILNEHNGELLTAEKKLENAQSSLKRLSEEKAVIDEKIIKTKRNITSLESKSKTCGLGKKGRAKRNTFQSQLQAQGDLLSGFEKQSGLLIQKLENVQKQIPTFHDEKISIEKMMI
;
A
#
# COMPACT_ATOMS: atom_id res chain seq x y z
N MET A 1 -24.82 -1.83 -20.89
CA MET A 1 -24.43 -1.33 -22.23
C MET A 1 -24.06 0.13 -22.11
N SER A 2 -22.91 0.50 -22.68
CA SER A 2 -22.52 1.83 -23.18
C SER A 2 -22.45 2.98 -22.16
N SER A 3 -21.29 3.51 -21.76
CA SER A 3 -20.44 4.49 -22.51
C SER A 3 -21.29 5.61 -23.15
N SER A 4 -21.00 6.90 -22.97
CA SER A 4 -19.72 7.51 -23.28
C SER A 4 -19.74 9.05 -23.16
N LEU A 5 -18.55 9.64 -23.34
CA LEU A 5 -18.24 10.90 -24.03
C LEU A 5 -18.55 12.25 -23.34
N PHE A 6 -17.47 12.90 -22.90
CA PHE A 6 -17.29 14.33 -23.12
C PHE A 6 -16.27 14.55 -24.25
N PRO A 7 -16.52 15.49 -25.19
CA PRO A 7 -15.65 15.74 -26.32
C PRO A 7 -14.59 16.79 -25.97
N PHE A 8 -13.35 16.58 -26.39
CA PHE A 8 -12.40 17.69 -26.58
C PHE A 8 -11.93 17.73 -28.02
N ILE A 9 -11.98 18.95 -28.52
CA ILE A 9 -12.07 19.36 -29.92
C ILE A 9 -10.70 19.28 -30.58
N PHE A 10 -10.66 18.62 -31.74
CA PHE A 10 -9.60 18.77 -32.73
C PHE A 10 -9.72 20.15 -33.38
N GLY A 11 -8.67 20.97 -33.29
CA GLY A 11 -8.52 22.23 -34.02
C GLY A 11 -7.16 22.27 -34.71
N ARG A 12 -7.13 21.92 -36.00
CA ARG A 12 -6.02 22.06 -36.94
C ARG A 12 -5.88 23.52 -37.44
N GLU A 13 -4.74 23.78 -38.11
CA GLU A 13 -4.41 24.90 -39.01
C GLU A 13 -3.79 26.13 -38.29
N LYS A 14 -2.65 26.72 -38.67
CA LYS A 14 -1.92 26.84 -39.96
C LYS A 14 -0.51 27.48 -39.69
N PRO A 15 0.34 27.84 -40.69
CA PRO A 15 1.62 27.17 -40.96
C PRO A 15 2.90 28.03 -40.77
N LEU A 16 4.04 27.38 -41.01
CA LEU A 16 5.38 27.88 -41.33
C LEU A 16 5.41 29.29 -41.96
N LYS A 17 6.18 30.20 -41.34
CA LYS A 17 6.79 31.35 -42.02
C LYS A 17 8.22 30.99 -42.40
N LEU A 18 8.39 30.52 -43.64
CA LEU A 18 9.60 30.71 -44.42
C LEU A 18 9.64 32.17 -44.86
N PHE A 19 10.75 32.86 -44.60
CA PHE A 19 11.19 33.97 -45.44
C PHE A 19 12.62 33.70 -45.92
N PRO A 20 12.92 34.05 -47.18
CA PRO A 20 14.13 33.63 -47.88
C PRO A 20 15.29 34.65 -47.72
N VAL A 21 16.52 34.13 -47.90
CA VAL A 21 17.65 34.62 -48.74
C VAL A 21 18.03 36.11 -48.59
N ASP A 22 19.25 36.44 -48.15
CA ASP A 22 20.46 36.62 -48.99
C ASP A 22 21.74 36.49 -48.13
N SER A 23 22.78 35.71 -48.47
CA SER A 23 23.79 35.81 -49.55
C SER A 23 25.12 36.46 -49.09
N ASP A 24 26.12 35.59 -48.94
CA ASP A 24 27.55 35.70 -49.26
C ASP A 24 28.62 36.42 -48.39
N ASP A 25 29.79 35.78 -48.46
CA ASP A 25 31.17 36.15 -48.14
C ASP A 25 31.61 36.12 -46.66
N THR A 26 32.63 35.38 -46.21
CA THR A 26 33.79 34.71 -46.84
C THR A 26 34.43 33.72 -45.83
N SER A 27 35.31 32.87 -46.34
CA SER A 27 36.49 32.29 -45.65
C SER A 27 36.44 30.79 -45.28
N SER A 28 36.75 30.00 -46.31
CA SER A 28 37.59 28.78 -46.37
C SER A 28 38.17 28.14 -45.10
N LYS A 29 38.17 26.78 -45.17
CA LYS A 29 38.98 25.76 -44.47
C LYS A 29 38.56 25.53 -43.00
N GLU A 30 38.30 24.31 -42.54
CA GLU A 30 38.96 23.03 -42.80
C GLU A 30 37.97 21.86 -42.72
N CYS A 31 38.32 20.75 -43.38
CA CYS A 31 37.72 19.46 -43.16
C CYS A 31 37.94 19.02 -41.71
N ASP A 32 36.91 18.56 -41.00
CA ASP A 32 37.12 17.33 -40.23
C ASP A 32 35.87 16.46 -40.11
N LYS A 33 36.17 15.17 -40.07
CA LYS A 33 35.27 14.04 -40.20
C LYS A 33 34.43 13.83 -38.94
N SER A 34 33.41 13.01 -39.16
CA SER A 34 32.92 11.99 -38.23
C SER A 34 31.89 12.44 -37.20
N SER A 35 30.64 12.03 -37.49
CA SER A 35 29.83 11.18 -36.60
C SER A 35 30.05 11.34 -35.10
N GLU A 36 29.01 11.83 -34.41
CA GLU A 36 28.47 11.21 -33.19
C GLU A 36 27.31 12.07 -32.66
N SER A 37 26.09 11.75 -33.12
CA SER A 37 24.85 12.29 -32.58
C SER A 37 24.10 11.24 -31.75
N ASP A 38 24.82 10.34 -31.08
CA ASP A 38 24.20 9.18 -30.42
C ASP A 38 24.48 9.06 -28.91
N ILE A 39 25.06 10.08 -28.25
CA ILE A 39 25.48 9.96 -26.84
C ILE A 39 24.45 10.53 -25.84
N THR A 40 23.38 11.22 -26.28
CA THR A 40 22.43 11.90 -25.36
C THR A 40 21.07 11.22 -25.20
N ALA A 41 20.76 10.15 -25.95
CA ALA A 41 19.46 9.47 -25.89
C ALA A 41 19.43 8.29 -24.89
N VAL A 42 20.58 7.71 -24.56
CA VAL A 42 20.74 6.62 -23.56
C VAL A 42 20.74 7.17 -22.12
N ASP A 43 20.83 8.49 -21.95
CA ASP A 43 20.79 9.12 -20.61
C ASP A 43 19.37 9.43 -20.14
N SER A 44 18.39 9.58 -21.04
CA SER A 44 17.01 9.95 -20.64
C SER A 44 16.12 8.74 -20.38
N PHE A 45 16.24 7.67 -21.17
CA PHE A 45 15.40 6.48 -21.04
C PHE A 45 15.72 5.67 -19.76
N GLU A 46 17.00 5.46 -19.47
CA GLU A 46 17.48 4.78 -18.28
C GLU A 46 17.14 5.58 -16.99
N ILE A 47 17.20 6.91 -17.03
CA ILE A 47 16.76 7.80 -15.93
C ILE A 47 15.25 7.71 -15.70
N ASP A 48 14.43 7.65 -16.76
CA ASP A 48 12.98 7.52 -16.65
C ASP A 48 12.58 6.19 -15.99
N ILE A 49 13.24 5.08 -16.37
CA ILE A 49 13.05 3.76 -15.74
C ILE A 49 13.45 3.80 -14.25
N LEU A 50 14.57 4.44 -13.92
CA LEU A 50 15.04 4.58 -12.53
C LEU A 50 14.07 5.40 -11.67
N ASN A 51 13.48 6.44 -12.24
CA ASN A 51 12.47 7.26 -11.58
C ASN A 51 11.16 6.49 -11.35
N GLU A 52 10.74 5.67 -12.32
CA GLU A 52 9.59 4.79 -12.20
C GLU A 52 9.80 3.78 -11.06
N HIS A 53 10.91 3.05 -11.05
CA HIS A 53 11.23 2.08 -9.99
C HIS A 53 11.40 2.74 -8.61
N ASN A 54 12.00 3.93 -8.51
CA ASN A 54 12.06 4.67 -7.24
C ASN A 54 10.65 5.06 -6.75
N GLY A 55 9.75 5.44 -7.66
CA GLY A 55 8.36 5.75 -7.33
C GLY A 55 7.58 4.53 -6.83
N GLU A 56 7.80 3.37 -7.46
CA GLU A 56 7.23 2.09 -7.04
C GLU A 56 7.76 1.65 -5.67
N LEU A 57 9.06 1.79 -5.44
CA LEU A 57 9.71 1.46 -4.17
C LEU A 57 9.14 2.32 -3.02
N LEU A 58 9.09 3.64 -3.19
CA LEU A 58 8.50 4.56 -2.21
C LEU A 58 7.03 4.21 -1.92
N THR A 59 6.28 3.81 -2.95
CA THR A 59 4.89 3.37 -2.79
C THR A 59 4.79 2.07 -2.01
N ALA A 60 5.68 1.12 -2.24
CA ALA A 60 5.76 -0.15 -1.52
C ALA A 60 6.14 0.06 -0.05
N GLU A 61 7.14 0.89 0.24
CA GLU A 61 7.56 1.26 1.60
C GLU A 61 6.41 1.94 2.37
N LYS A 62 5.72 2.88 1.75
CA LYS A 62 4.55 3.54 2.36
C LYS A 62 3.41 2.56 2.64
N LYS A 63 3.18 1.58 1.74
CA LYS A 63 2.20 0.51 1.97
C LYS A 63 2.62 -0.37 3.15
N LEU A 64 3.92 -0.67 3.27
CA LEU A 64 4.49 -1.44 4.39
C LEU A 64 4.25 -0.73 5.72
N GLU A 65 4.60 0.55 5.82
CA GLU A 65 4.43 1.36 7.04
C GLU A 65 2.95 1.45 7.47
N ASN A 66 2.04 1.68 6.51
CA ASN A 66 0.61 1.71 6.78
C ASN A 66 0.06 0.37 7.27
N ALA A 67 0.53 -0.74 6.67
CA ALA A 67 0.13 -2.08 7.08
C ALA A 67 0.65 -2.42 8.49
N GLN A 68 1.89 -2.05 8.81
CA GLN A 68 2.47 -2.20 10.15
C GLN A 68 1.70 -1.39 11.20
N SER A 69 1.38 -0.14 10.90
CA SER A 69 0.59 0.72 11.78
C SER A 69 -0.82 0.15 12.01
N SER A 70 -1.44 -0.38 10.97
CA SER A 70 -2.75 -1.05 11.06
C SER A 70 -2.67 -2.31 11.91
N LEU A 71 -1.63 -3.12 11.75
CA LEU A 71 -1.40 -4.32 12.56
C LEU A 71 -1.23 -3.98 14.05
N LYS A 72 -0.46 -2.93 14.36
CA LYS A 72 -0.27 -2.44 15.72
C LYS A 72 -1.62 -2.05 16.35
N ARG A 73 -2.44 -1.29 15.63
CA ARG A 73 -3.78 -0.92 16.09
C ARG A 73 -4.67 -2.13 16.34
N LEU A 74 -4.68 -3.12 15.43
CA LEU A 74 -5.45 -4.36 15.63
C LEU A 74 -4.96 -5.14 16.85
N SER A 75 -3.66 -5.15 17.13
CA SER A 75 -3.10 -5.77 18.33
C SER A 75 -3.58 -5.10 19.62
N GLU A 76 -3.64 -3.76 19.63
CA GLU A 76 -4.17 -2.99 20.77
C GLU A 76 -5.68 -3.25 20.96
N GLU A 77 -6.45 -3.26 19.88
CA GLU A 77 -7.89 -3.57 19.90
C GLU A 77 -8.15 -5.01 20.39
N LYS A 78 -7.32 -5.98 19.99
CA LYS A 78 -7.37 -7.37 20.49
C LYS A 78 -7.15 -7.42 22.00
N ALA A 79 -6.13 -6.73 22.52
CA ALA A 79 -5.84 -6.72 23.95
C ALA A 79 -7.02 -6.18 24.79
N VAL A 80 -7.72 -5.16 24.28
CA VAL A 80 -8.94 -4.62 24.93
C VAL A 80 -10.07 -5.65 24.96
N ILE A 81 -10.25 -6.43 23.89
CA ILE A 81 -11.26 -7.50 23.83
C ILE A 81 -10.91 -8.64 24.80
N ASP A 82 -9.64 -9.04 24.85
CA ASP A 82 -9.16 -10.06 25.79
C ASP A 82 -9.42 -9.67 27.24
N GLU A 83 -9.18 -8.41 27.61
CA GLU A 83 -9.49 -7.89 28.94
C GLU A 83 -11.00 -7.97 29.25
N LYS A 84 -11.85 -7.63 28.27
CA LYS A 84 -13.31 -7.75 28.40
C LYS A 84 -13.74 -9.20 28.57
N ILE A 85 -13.16 -10.14 27.83
CA ILE A 85 -13.44 -11.57 27.96
C ILE A 85 -13.09 -12.06 29.38
N ILE A 86 -11.92 -11.68 29.90
CA ILE A 86 -11.49 -12.04 31.26
C ILE A 86 -12.49 -11.51 32.30
N LYS A 87 -12.90 -10.25 32.19
CA LYS A 87 -13.90 -9.64 33.08
C LYS A 87 -15.25 -10.37 33.01
N THR A 88 -15.73 -10.67 31.80
CA THR A 88 -17.00 -11.41 31.59
C THR A 88 -16.93 -12.82 32.19
N LYS A 89 -15.83 -13.55 31.98
CA LYS A 89 -15.61 -14.88 32.57
C LYS A 89 -15.64 -14.84 34.10
N ARG A 90 -14.94 -13.88 34.73
CA ARG A 90 -14.98 -13.69 36.20
C ARG A 90 -16.39 -13.45 36.71
N ASN A 91 -17.19 -12.65 35.99
CA ASN A 91 -18.58 -12.39 36.35
C ASN A 91 -19.45 -13.66 36.27
N ILE A 92 -19.26 -14.49 35.24
CA ILE A 92 -19.95 -15.79 35.12
C ILE A 92 -19.58 -16.70 36.28
N THR A 93 -18.28 -16.87 36.58
CA THR A 93 -17.81 -17.71 37.69
C THR A 93 -18.35 -17.22 39.04
N SER A 94 -18.41 -15.91 39.26
CA SER A 94 -19.02 -15.32 40.47
C SER A 94 -20.51 -15.62 40.59
N LEU A 95 -21.26 -15.63 39.49
CA LEU A 95 -22.67 -16.04 39.49
C LEU A 95 -22.83 -17.55 39.69
N GLU A 96 -21.89 -18.36 39.19
CA GLU A 96 -21.86 -19.81 39.42
C GLU A 96 -21.56 -20.17 40.87
N SER A 97 -20.61 -19.50 41.52
CA SER A 97 -20.33 -19.73 42.94
C SER A 97 -21.55 -19.37 43.79
N LYS A 98 -22.20 -18.23 43.54
CA LYS A 98 -23.48 -17.84 44.19
C LYS A 98 -24.62 -18.83 43.92
N SER A 99 -24.64 -19.44 42.73
CA SER A 99 -25.60 -20.50 42.40
C SER A 99 -25.42 -21.73 43.26
N LYS A 100 -24.18 -22.10 43.59
CA LYS A 100 -23.85 -23.29 44.38
C LYS A 100 -24.17 -23.10 45.86
N THR A 101 -24.02 -21.89 46.39
CA THR A 101 -24.28 -21.58 47.79
C THR A 101 -25.74 -21.27 48.11
N CYS A 102 -26.46 -20.56 47.23
CA CYS A 102 -27.81 -20.07 47.55
C CYS A 102 -28.86 -20.38 46.46
N GLY A 103 -28.47 -21.00 45.35
CA GLY A 103 -29.27 -21.09 44.14
C GLY A 103 -29.35 -19.75 43.39
N LEU A 104 -29.43 -19.78 42.05
CA LEU A 104 -29.72 -18.56 41.28
C LEU A 104 -31.23 -18.36 41.15
N GLY A 105 -31.72 -17.26 41.75
CA GLY A 105 -33.03 -16.72 41.44
C GLY A 105 -33.17 -16.35 39.95
N LYS A 106 -34.41 -16.09 39.49
CA LYS A 106 -34.70 -15.74 38.07
C LYS A 106 -33.80 -14.62 37.53
N LYS A 107 -33.58 -13.56 38.32
CA LYS A 107 -32.70 -12.43 37.96
C LYS A 107 -31.22 -12.84 37.79
N GLY A 108 -30.75 -13.78 38.62
CA GLY A 108 -29.38 -14.30 38.54
C GLY A 108 -29.15 -15.17 37.31
N ARG A 109 -30.13 -16.00 36.95
CA ARG A 109 -30.12 -16.80 35.69
C ARG A 109 -30.14 -15.89 34.46
N ALA A 110 -30.98 -14.87 34.44
CA ALA A 110 -31.01 -13.89 33.34
C ALA A 110 -29.65 -13.19 33.16
N LYS A 111 -29.03 -12.71 34.25
CA LYS A 111 -27.70 -12.10 34.20
C LYS A 111 -26.62 -13.06 33.67
N ARG A 112 -26.64 -14.33 34.08
CA ARG A 112 -25.70 -15.34 33.57
C ARG A 112 -25.85 -15.51 32.06
N ASN A 113 -27.08 -15.64 31.56
CA ASN A 113 -27.34 -15.77 30.12
C ASN A 113 -26.84 -14.55 29.36
N THR A 114 -27.06 -13.33 29.88
CA THR A 114 -26.52 -12.11 29.26
C THR A 114 -24.99 -12.13 29.18
N PHE A 115 -24.29 -12.52 30.25
CA PHE A 115 -22.83 -12.63 30.22
C PHE A 115 -22.34 -13.73 29.27
N GLN A 116 -23.06 -14.85 29.15
CA GLN A 116 -22.74 -15.88 28.17
C GLN A 116 -22.89 -15.38 26.73
N SER A 117 -23.97 -14.66 26.43
CA SER A 117 -24.14 -14.03 25.10
C SER A 117 -23.06 -12.99 24.82
N GLN A 118 -22.68 -12.19 25.81
CA GLN A 118 -21.56 -11.24 25.68
C GLN A 118 -20.23 -11.95 25.42
N LEU A 119 -19.98 -13.07 26.11
CA LEU A 119 -18.77 -13.87 25.91
C LEU A 119 -18.72 -14.45 24.49
N GLN A 120 -19.85 -14.96 23.99
CA GLN A 120 -19.96 -15.48 22.64
C GLN A 120 -19.70 -14.39 21.59
N ALA A 121 -20.36 -13.23 21.71
CA ALA A 121 -20.13 -12.10 20.81
C ALA A 121 -18.68 -11.60 20.83
N GLN A 122 -18.03 -11.57 22.00
CA GLN A 122 -16.62 -11.22 22.13
C GLN A 122 -15.70 -12.27 21.47
N GLY A 123 -16.04 -13.56 21.57
CA GLY A 123 -15.34 -14.64 20.88
C GLY A 123 -15.47 -14.55 19.36
N ASP A 124 -16.67 -14.27 18.86
CA ASP A 124 -16.92 -14.08 17.43
C ASP A 124 -16.12 -12.89 16.89
N LEU A 125 -16.09 -11.76 17.62
CA LEU A 125 -15.25 -10.61 17.29
C LEU A 125 -13.77 -10.98 17.24
N LEU A 126 -13.25 -11.67 18.27
CA LEU A 126 -11.85 -12.09 18.32
C LEU A 126 -11.47 -12.95 17.10
N SER A 127 -12.34 -13.90 16.73
CA SER A 127 -12.13 -14.75 15.55
C SER A 127 -12.09 -13.94 14.24
N GLY A 128 -12.90 -12.89 14.14
CA GLY A 128 -12.89 -11.97 13.01
C GLY A 128 -11.59 -11.17 12.94
N PHE A 129 -11.14 -10.66 14.09
CA PHE A 129 -9.85 -9.97 14.22
C PHE A 129 -8.67 -10.86 13.82
N GLU A 130 -8.65 -12.12 14.24
CA GLU A 130 -7.58 -13.06 13.92
C GLU A 130 -7.51 -13.38 12.42
N LYS A 131 -8.66 -13.47 11.75
CA LYS A 131 -8.69 -13.61 10.28
C LYS A 131 -8.15 -12.37 9.58
N GLN A 132 -8.55 -11.18 10.04
CA GLN A 132 -8.09 -9.91 9.45
C GLN A 132 -6.59 -9.69 9.67
N SER A 133 -6.08 -9.97 10.87
CA SER A 133 -4.65 -9.86 11.16
C SER A 133 -3.84 -10.85 10.35
N GLY A 134 -4.30 -12.10 10.20
CA GLY A 134 -3.65 -13.10 9.34
C GLY A 134 -3.54 -12.65 7.88
N LEU A 135 -4.60 -12.07 7.31
CA LEU A 135 -4.57 -11.50 5.95
C LEU A 135 -3.61 -10.32 5.82
N LEU A 136 -3.52 -9.46 6.84
CA LEU A 136 -2.59 -8.34 6.88
C LEU A 136 -1.13 -8.81 6.97
N ILE A 137 -0.84 -9.82 7.79
CA ILE A 137 0.49 -10.44 7.89
C ILE A 137 0.91 -11.02 6.54
N GLN A 138 0.03 -11.76 5.88
CA GLN A 138 0.33 -12.33 4.57
C GLN A 138 0.61 -11.24 3.51
N LYS A 139 -0.16 -10.14 3.52
CA LYS A 139 0.10 -9.00 2.63
C LYS A 139 1.44 -8.33 2.95
N LEU A 140 1.78 -8.18 4.23
CA LEU A 140 3.06 -7.65 4.68
C LEU A 140 4.22 -8.50 4.18
N GLU A 141 4.16 -9.81 4.36
CA GLU A 141 5.18 -10.75 3.87
C GLU A 141 5.36 -10.66 2.36
N ASN A 142 4.26 -10.52 1.60
CA ASN A 142 4.33 -10.38 0.15
C ASN A 142 5.00 -9.07 -0.28
N VAL A 143 4.65 -7.94 0.33
CA VAL A 143 5.28 -6.64 0.05
C VAL A 143 6.76 -6.67 0.44
N GLN A 144 7.08 -7.25 1.61
CA GLN A 144 8.45 -7.33 2.10
C GLN A 144 9.35 -8.22 1.23
N LYS A 145 8.79 -9.22 0.53
CA LYS A 145 9.50 -10.01 -0.49
C LYS A 145 9.76 -9.23 -1.79
N GLN A 146 8.93 -8.24 -2.12
CA GLN A 146 9.08 -7.45 -3.35
C GLN A 146 10.09 -6.31 -3.20
N ILE A 147 10.28 -5.77 -2.00
CA ILE A 147 11.22 -4.66 -1.74
C ILE A 147 12.67 -4.99 -2.17
N PRO A 148 13.23 -6.18 -1.85
CA PRO A 148 14.58 -6.55 -2.31
C PRO A 148 14.71 -6.59 -3.83
N THR A 149 13.70 -7.12 -4.55
CA THR A 149 13.72 -7.14 -6.03
C THR A 149 13.81 -5.75 -6.62
N PHE A 150 13.06 -4.78 -6.10
CA PHE A 150 13.15 -3.39 -6.56
C PHE A 150 14.52 -2.76 -6.23
N HIS A 151 15.11 -3.11 -5.09
CA HIS A 151 16.47 -2.68 -4.76
C HIS A 151 17.53 -3.28 -5.68
N ASP A 152 17.44 -4.57 -6.00
CA ASP A 152 18.38 -5.26 -6.88
C ASP A 152 18.28 -4.75 -8.32
N GLU A 153 17.07 -4.50 -8.82
CA GLU A 153 16.82 -3.89 -10.13
C GLU A 153 17.42 -2.49 -10.21
N LYS A 154 17.20 -1.66 -9.19
CA LYS A 154 17.81 -0.34 -9.09
C LYS A 154 19.33 -0.40 -9.16
N ILE A 155 19.96 -1.26 -8.35
CA ILE A 155 21.42 -1.43 -8.35
C ILE A 155 21.92 -1.93 -9.70
N SER A 156 21.15 -2.80 -10.38
CA SER A 156 21.50 -3.30 -11.71
C SER A 156 21.50 -2.19 -12.77
N ILE A 157 20.49 -1.31 -12.74
CA ILE A 157 20.40 -0.17 -13.67
C ILE A 157 21.52 0.83 -13.38
N GLU A 158 21.73 1.18 -12.11
CA GLU A 158 22.81 2.10 -11.70
C GLU A 158 24.20 1.60 -12.15
N LYS A 159 24.44 0.28 -12.17
CA LYS A 159 25.68 -0.32 -12.68
C LYS A 159 25.80 -0.30 -14.20
N MET A 160 24.70 -0.26 -14.96
CA MET A 160 24.71 -0.16 -16.42
C MET A 160 24.98 1.27 -16.90
N MET A 161 24.70 2.27 -16.06
CA MET A 161 24.94 3.69 -16.35
C MET A 161 26.38 4.15 -16.10
N ILE A 162 27.24 3.29 -15.53
CA ILE A 162 28.68 3.54 -15.29
C ILE A 162 29.51 2.86 -16.37
#